data_AF-A0A350URX0-F1
#
_entry.id   AF-A0A350URX0-F1
#
_cell.length_a   1.000
_cell.length_b   1.000
_cell.length_c   1.000
_cell.angle_alpha   90.00
_cell.angle_beta   90.00
_cell.angle_gamma   90.00
#
_symmetry.space_group_name_H-M   'P 1'
#
loop_
_entity.id
_entity.type
_entity.pdbx_description
1 polymer ?
#
loop_
_entity_poly.entity_id
_entity_poly.type
_entity_poly.pdbx_seq_one_letter_code
_entity_poly.pdbx_strand_id
1 'polypeptide(L)'
;MKKTNVSRGFRVPGFTTAGISCGIKADKQKDLALIFSEGPAIAAGVFTTNKVVSPTVTWCRNKLKSSKTFRAIVVNSGNANACT
;
A
#
# COMPACT_ATOMS: atom_id res chain seq x y z
N MET A 1 6.83 -13.41 28.26
CA MET A 1 7.38 -14.21 27.14
C MET A 1 7.65 -13.31 25.95
N LYS A 2 8.91 -13.13 25.55
CA LYS A 2 9.28 -12.37 24.34
C LYS A 2 8.84 -13.17 23.11
N LYS A 3 7.87 -12.64 22.34
CA LYS A 3 7.55 -13.20 21.01
C LYS A 3 8.72 -12.92 20.08
N THR A 4 9.59 -13.90 19.86
CA THR A 4 10.59 -13.87 18.79
C THR A 4 9.87 -14.05 17.45
N ASN A 5 9.51 -12.93 16.81
CA ASN A 5 9.00 -12.90 15.45
C ASN A 5 10.15 -13.15 14.47
N VAL A 6 10.41 -14.42 14.15
CA VAL A 6 11.26 -14.76 13.01
C VAL A 6 10.41 -14.62 11.74
N SER A 7 10.35 -13.42 11.18
CA SER A 7 9.77 -13.23 9.84
C SER A 7 10.80 -13.65 8.80
N ARG A 8 10.79 -14.93 8.38
CA ARG A 8 11.39 -15.27 7.08
C ARG A 8 10.45 -14.68 6.03
N GLY A 9 10.70 -13.42 5.68
CA GLY A 9 9.85 -12.63 4.80
C GLY A 9 9.78 -13.26 3.41
N PHE A 10 8.57 -13.50 2.94
CA PHE A 10 8.32 -13.80 1.53
C PHE A 10 8.94 -12.68 0.68
N ARG A 11 9.89 -13.03 -0.18
CA ARG A 11 10.67 -12.08 -0.96
C ARG A 11 10.42 -12.36 -2.44
N VAL A 12 9.83 -11.39 -3.13
CA VAL A 12 9.59 -11.49 -4.58
C VAL A 12 10.78 -10.85 -5.29
N PRO A 13 11.51 -11.58 -6.15
CA PRO A 13 12.62 -11.02 -6.90
C PRO A 13 12.21 -9.75 -7.67
N GLY A 14 13.05 -8.72 -7.65
CA GLY A 14 12.78 -7.42 -8.27
C GLY A 14 11.82 -6.52 -7.49
N PHE A 15 11.38 -6.95 -6.29
CA PHE A 15 10.57 -6.13 -5.39
C PHE A 15 11.17 -6.05 -4.00
N THR A 16 11.16 -4.83 -3.45
CA THR A 16 11.54 -4.54 -2.07
C THR A 16 10.33 -3.97 -1.32
N THR A 17 10.23 -4.27 -0.03
CA THR A 17 9.13 -3.80 0.83
C THR A 17 9.66 -3.14 2.09
N ALA A 18 8.92 -2.14 2.57
CA ALA A 18 9.17 -1.50 3.85
C ALA A 18 7.85 -1.25 4.57
N GLY A 19 7.90 -1.23 5.91
CA GLY A 19 6.76 -0.87 6.73
C GLY A 19 7.25 -0.21 8.01
N ILE A 20 6.69 0.96 8.32
CA ILE A 20 7.07 1.80 9.46
C ILE A 20 5.85 2.17 10.29
N SER A 21 6.11 2.63 11.51
CA SER A 21 5.15 3.39 12.31
C SER A 21 5.38 4.88 12.01
N CYS A 22 4.48 5.51 11.26
CA CYS A 22 4.50 6.94 10.95
C CYS A 22 3.59 7.79 11.85
N GLY A 23 2.79 7.16 12.72
CA GLY A 23 2.02 7.86 13.77
C GLY A 23 0.55 8.11 13.43
N ILE A 24 0.00 7.42 12.43
CA ILE A 24 -1.45 7.37 12.18
C ILE A 24 -2.14 6.56 13.29
N LYS A 25 -1.53 5.45 13.72
CA LYS A 25 -2.02 4.67 14.86
C LYS A 25 -1.35 5.14 16.16
N ALA A 26 -2.17 5.38 17.18
CA ALA A 26 -1.69 5.83 18.49
C ALA A 26 -0.82 4.79 19.24
N ASP A 27 -0.99 3.50 18.93
CA ASP A 27 -0.33 2.38 19.60
C ASP A 27 1.07 2.04 19.04
N LYS A 28 1.60 2.88 18.14
CA LYS A 28 2.91 2.70 17.47
C LYS A 28 3.03 1.41 16.66
N GLN A 29 1.93 0.75 16.34
CA GLN A 29 1.95 -0.32 15.35
C GLN A 29 2.30 0.25 13.97
N LYS A 30 2.93 -0.58 13.13
CA LYS A 30 3.18 -0.20 11.73
C LYS A 30 1.85 0.17 11.06
N ASP A 31 1.86 1.31 10.40
CA ASP A 31 0.68 1.96 9.85
C ASP A 31 0.92 2.60 8.48
N LEU A 32 2.16 2.54 7.98
CA LEU A 32 2.52 2.88 6.61
C LEU A 32 3.40 1.78 6.00
N ALA A 33 3.07 1.37 4.79
CA ALA A 33 3.77 0.37 4.02
C ALA A 33 4.08 0.86 2.60
N LEU A 34 5.22 0.40 2.08
CA LEU A 34 5.67 0.60 0.71
C LEU A 34 6.01 -0.75 0.09
N ILE A 35 5.47 -1.02 -1.08
CA ILE A 35 5.93 -2.08 -1.98
C ILE A 35 6.56 -1.37 -3.18
N PHE A 36 7.81 -1.68 -3.49
CA PHE A 36 8.58 -1.00 -4.52
C PHE A 36 9.13 -2.01 -5.52
N SER A 37 8.90 -1.75 -6.81
CA SER A 37 9.51 -2.46 -7.93
C SER A 37 10.84 -1.81 -8.27
N GLU A 38 11.90 -2.61 -8.35
CA GLU A 38 13.26 -2.17 -8.70
C GLU A 38 13.35 -1.69 -10.16
N GLY A 39 12.47 -2.19 -11.03
CA GLY A 39 12.25 -1.72 -12.41
C GLY A 39 10.82 -1.25 -12.68
N PRO A 40 10.51 -0.73 -13.88
CA PRO A 40 9.14 -0.46 -14.30
C PRO A 40 8.30 -1.75 -14.30
N ALA A 41 7.12 -1.72 -13.68
CA ALA A 41 6.20 -2.85 -13.62
C ALA A 41 4.87 -2.52 -14.32
N ILE A 42 4.24 -3.54 -14.90
CA ILE A 42 2.84 -3.47 -15.32
C ILE A 42 1.97 -3.73 -14.09
N ALA A 43 0.90 -2.93 -13.94
CA ALA A 43 -0.04 -3.09 -12.85
C ALA A 43 -1.46 -3.25 -13.40
N ALA A 44 -2.24 -4.09 -12.73
CA ALA A 44 -3.68 -4.19 -12.89
C ALA A 44 -4.31 -4.12 -11.51
N GLY A 45 -5.54 -3.61 -11.43
CA GLY A 45 -6.24 -3.44 -10.16
C GLY A 45 -7.73 -3.36 -10.36
N VAL A 46 -8.46 -4.02 -9.46
CA VAL A 46 -9.91 -3.89 -9.32
C VAL A 46 -10.21 -3.10 -8.05
N PHE A 47 -11.33 -2.39 -8.04
CA PHE A 47 -11.71 -1.51 -6.94
C PHE A 47 -13.14 -1.81 -6.49
N THR A 48 -13.47 -1.37 -5.26
CA THR A 48 -14.83 -1.50 -4.72
C THR A 48 -15.89 -0.95 -5.68
N THR A 49 -17.07 -1.58 -5.68
CA THR A 49 -18.27 -1.17 -6.42
C THR A 49 -19.21 -0.30 -5.58
N ASN A 50 -18.86 0.00 -4.32
CA ASN A 50 -19.65 0.88 -3.46
C ASN A 50 -19.81 2.27 -4.11
N LYS A 51 -20.98 2.88 -3.91
CA LYS A 51 -21.28 4.26 -4.34
C LYS A 51 -20.44 5.30 -3.59
N VAL A 52 -20.14 5.05 -2.32
CA VAL A 52 -19.27 5.89 -1.49
C VAL A 52 -17.85 5.36 -1.55
N VAL A 53 -16.91 6.18 -2.03
CA VAL A 53 -15.50 5.80 -2.20
C VAL A 53 -14.56 6.86 -1.66
N SER A 54 -13.41 6.41 -1.14
CA SER A 54 -12.30 7.30 -0.78
C SER A 54 -11.74 7.99 -2.04
N PRO A 55 -11.27 9.25 -1.95
CA PRO A 55 -10.50 9.90 -3.01
C PRO A 55 -9.31 9.06 -3.49
N THR A 56 -8.69 8.26 -2.62
CA THR A 56 -7.58 7.35 -2.97
C THR A 56 -8.00 6.30 -4.00
N VAL A 57 -9.23 5.77 -3.90
CA VAL A 57 -9.76 4.81 -4.88
C VAL A 57 -9.91 5.47 -6.25
N THR A 58 -10.48 6.68 -6.30
CA THR A 58 -10.61 7.46 -7.54
C THR A 58 -9.24 7.77 -8.14
N TRP A 59 -8.27 8.16 -7.31
CA TRP A 59 -6.91 8.42 -7.75
C TRP A 59 -6.25 7.17 -8.36
N CYS A 60 -6.33 6.02 -7.70
CA CYS A 60 -5.76 4.77 -8.20
C CYS A 60 -6.39 4.33 -9.52
N ARG A 61 -7.72 4.45 -9.68
CA ARG A 61 -8.41 4.18 -10.96
C ARG A 61 -7.87 5.07 -12.09
N ASN A 62 -7.72 6.37 -11.82
CA ASN A 62 -7.21 7.31 -12.81
C ASN A 62 -5.74 7.04 -13.14
N LYS A 63 -4.92 6.69 -12.14
CA LYS A 63 -3.51 6.39 -12.35
C LYS A 63 -3.30 5.12 -13.18
N LEU A 64 -4.08 4.06 -12.92
CA LEU A 64 -4.10 2.84 -13.75
C LEU A 64 -4.50 3.11 -15.20
N LYS A 65 -5.43 4.03 -15.46
CA LYS A 65 -5.84 4.39 -16.83
C LYS A 65 -4.81 5.23 -17.58
N SER A 66 -4.12 6.13 -16.88
CA SER A 66 -3.26 7.16 -17.48
C SER A 66 -1.79 6.77 -17.59
N SER A 67 -1.33 5.76 -16.84
CA SER A 67 0.08 5.41 -16.74
C SER A 67 0.35 4.03 -17.34
N LYS A 68 1.43 3.92 -18.12
CA LYS A 68 1.85 2.64 -18.76
C LYS A 68 2.63 1.74 -17.81
N THR A 69 3.35 2.32 -16.85
CA THR A 69 4.21 1.59 -15.93
C THR A 69 4.12 2.17 -14.52
N PHE A 70 4.44 1.33 -13.53
CA PHE A 70 4.34 1.62 -12.11
C PHE A 70 5.62 1.21 -11.40
N ARG A 71 5.91 1.87 -10.29
CA ARG A 71 7.11 1.61 -9.47
C ARG A 71 6.77 1.27 -8.02
N ALA A 72 5.62 1.67 -7.53
CA ALA A 72 5.31 1.56 -6.11
C ALA A 72 3.82 1.43 -5.83
N ILE A 73 3.53 0.82 -4.69
CA ILE A 73 2.24 0.89 -3.99
C ILE A 73 2.53 1.41 -2.59
N VAL A 74 1.83 2.48 -2.20
CA VAL A 74 1.86 3.02 -0.83
C VAL A 74 0.53 2.70 -0.18
N VAL A 75 0.58 2.17 1.04
CA VAL A 75 -0.61 1.78 1.80
C VAL A 75 -0.47 2.32 3.21
N ASN A 76 -1.48 3.02 3.71
CA ASN A 76 -1.60 3.34 5.11
C ASN A 76 -2.71 2.51 5.78
N SER A 77 -2.70 2.46 7.11
CA SER A 77 -3.79 1.92 7.92
C SER A 77 -4.05 2.80 9.14
N GLY A 78 -5.22 2.66 9.77
CA GLY A 78 -5.65 3.52 10.88
C GLY A 78 -6.48 4.74 10.44
N ASN A 79 -6.48 5.09 9.15
CA ASN A 79 -7.39 6.07 8.58
C ASN A 79 -7.70 5.70 7.11
N ALA A 80 -8.98 5.64 6.75
CA ALA A 80 -9.43 5.27 5.41
C ALA A 80 -9.35 6.41 4.39
N ASN A 81 -9.20 7.66 4.85
CA ASN A 81 -9.33 8.86 4.03
C ASN A 81 -10.60 8.82 3.18
N ALA A 82 -11.76 8.57 3.79
CA ALA A 82 -13.04 8.45 3.10
C ALA A 82 -14.01 9.50 3.64
N CYS A 83 -14.83 10.07 2.74
CA CYS A 83 -15.76 11.17 3.05
C CYS A 83 -15.07 12.41 3.63
N THR A 84 -13.97 12.83 2.98
CA THR A 84 -13.11 13.97 3.34
C THR A 84 -13.14 15.05 2.28
#